data_AF-A0A1A6HIW9-F1
#
_entry.id   AF-A0A1A6HIW9-F1
#
_cell.length_a   1.000
_cell.length_b   1.000
_cell.length_c   1.000
_cell.angle_alpha   90.00
_cell.angle_beta   90.00
_cell.angle_gamma   90.00
#
_symmetry.space_group_name_H-M   'P 1'
#
loop_
_entity.id
_entity.type
_entity.pdbx_description
1 polymer ?
#
loop_
_entity_poly.entity_id
_entity_poly.type
_entity_poly.pdbx_seq_one_letter_code
_entity_poly.pdbx_strand_id
1 'polypeptide(L)'
;MYFLLTLEDATRFKHLRKYVYNYEAESSSGVRGTADSRSATKINCKVELEVPQLCSFVMRTSQCTLKEVYGFNPEGKALMKKTKNSDEFATAMSR
;
A
#
# COMPACT_ATOMS: atom_id res chain seq x y z
N MET A 1 -0.11 -0.82 -44.84
CA MET A 1 0.24 0.00 -43.66
C MET A 1 0.32 -0.94 -42.47
N TYR A 2 1.47 -1.59 -42.29
CA TYR A 2 1.72 -2.49 -41.16
C TYR A 2 2.03 -1.62 -39.96
N PHE A 3 1.09 -1.53 -39.01
CA PHE A 3 1.37 -0.98 -37.70
C PHE A 3 2.31 -1.96 -36.99
N LEU A 4 3.62 -1.75 -37.13
CA LEU A 4 4.62 -2.29 -36.22
C LEU A 4 4.43 -1.58 -34.88
N LEU A 5 3.52 -2.09 -34.05
CA LEU A 5 3.57 -1.82 -32.62
C LEU A 5 4.89 -2.42 -32.14
N THR A 6 5.91 -1.58 -32.02
CA THR A 6 7.14 -1.93 -31.30
C THR A 6 6.72 -2.32 -29.88
N LEU A 7 6.86 -3.60 -29.54
CA LEU A 7 6.57 -4.17 -28.21
C LEU A 7 7.20 -3.39 -27.05
N GLU A 8 8.25 -2.60 -27.33
CA GLU A 8 8.93 -1.70 -26.40
C GLU A 8 8.01 -0.66 -25.72
N ASP A 9 6.91 -0.24 -26.35
CA ASP A 9 6.04 0.83 -25.79
C ASP A 9 4.78 0.30 -25.07
N ALA A 10 4.57 -1.03 -25.05
CA ALA A 10 3.33 -1.61 -24.57
C ALA A 10 3.33 -1.99 -23.07
N THR A 11 4.49 -1.99 -22.39
CA THR A 11 4.59 -2.48 -21.02
C THR A 11 4.96 -1.39 -20.02
N ARG A 12 4.09 -1.17 -19.03
CA ARG A 12 4.29 -0.20 -17.92
C ARG A 12 5.62 -0.39 -17.17
N PHE A 13 6.12 -1.63 -17.10
CA PHE A 13 7.37 -1.95 -16.42
C PHE A 13 8.35 -2.61 -17.38
N LYS A 14 9.58 -2.09 -17.43
CA LYS A 14 10.66 -2.60 -18.27
C LYS A 14 11.21 -3.90 -17.70
N HIS A 15 11.56 -4.84 -18.58
CA HIS A 15 12.18 -6.10 -18.19
C HIS A 15 13.54 -5.88 -17.53
N LEU A 16 13.95 -6.83 -16.68
CA LEU A 16 15.19 -6.81 -15.90
C LEU A 16 15.37 -5.52 -15.07
N ARG A 17 14.25 -4.93 -14.66
CA ARG A 17 14.23 -3.79 -13.74
C ARG A 17 13.56 -4.16 -12.43
N LYS A 18 14.03 -3.49 -11.37
CA LYS A 18 13.43 -3.50 -10.05
C LYS A 18 12.92 -2.09 -9.73
N TYR A 19 11.66 -2.03 -9.32
CA TYR A 19 11.00 -0.80 -8.89
C TYR A 19 10.74 -0.90 -7.39
N VAL A 20 10.98 0.19 -6.66
CA VAL A 20 10.77 0.24 -5.21
C VAL A 20 9.86 1.42 -4.89
N TYR A 21 8.76 1.14 -4.19
CA TYR A 21 7.75 2.12 -3.83
C TYR A 21 7.53 2.13 -2.32
N ASN A 22 7.21 3.31 -1.79
CA ASN A 22 6.56 3.44 -0.49
C ASN A 22 5.06 3.45 -0.75
N TYR A 23 4.37 2.41 -0.31
CA TYR A 23 2.93 2.25 -0.44
C TYR A 23 2.23 2.71 0.84
N GLU A 24 1.20 3.52 0.69
CA GLU A 24 0.36 3.98 1.78
C GLU A 24 -1.12 3.79 1.42
N ALA A 25 -1.88 3.22 2.35
CA ALA A 25 -3.32 3.03 2.21
C ALA A 25 -4.04 3.34 3.52
N GLU A 26 -5.24 3.90 3.42
CA GLU A 26 -6.09 4.19 4.57
C GLU A 26 -7.50 3.63 4.32
N SER A 27 -8.03 2.95 5.33
CA SER A 27 -9.40 2.46 5.35
C SER A 27 -10.10 3.07 6.56
N SER A 28 -11.30 3.59 6.37
CA SER A 28 -12.08 4.18 7.47
C SER A 28 -13.55 3.80 7.36
N SER A 29 -14.21 3.72 8.51
CA SER A 29 -15.65 3.47 8.61
C SER A 29 -16.24 4.29 9.76
N GLY A 30 -17.52 4.66 9.66
CA GLY A 30 -18.21 5.39 10.73
C GLY A 30 -19.59 5.88 10.31
N VAL A 31 -20.41 6.21 11.30
CA VAL A 31 -21.76 6.77 11.09
C VAL A 31 -21.68 8.30 11.06
N ARG A 32 -22.39 8.93 10.12
CA ARG A 32 -22.45 10.39 10.04
C ARG A 32 -23.16 10.94 11.28
N GLY A 33 -22.62 11.99 11.89
CA GLY A 33 -23.17 12.64 13.08
C GLY A 33 -22.65 12.12 14.43
N THR A 34 -21.91 11.00 14.44
CA THR A 34 -21.29 10.45 15.65
C THR A 34 -19.77 10.52 15.51
N ALA A 35 -19.14 11.55 16.06
CA ALA A 35 -17.70 11.78 15.93
C ALA A 35 -16.86 10.63 16.50
N ASP A 36 -17.31 10.04 17.61
CA ASP A 36 -16.54 9.05 18.39
C ASP A 36 -16.63 7.61 17.83
N SER A 37 -17.52 7.35 16.87
CA SER A 37 -17.77 6.00 16.32
C SER A 37 -17.03 5.74 15.01
N ARG A 38 -16.02 6.54 14.69
CA ARG A 38 -15.22 6.39 13.47
C ARG A 38 -14.00 5.52 13.73
N SER A 39 -13.89 4.41 13.01
CA SER A 39 -12.66 3.62 12.95
C SER A 39 -11.86 4.00 11.70
N ALA A 40 -10.55 4.03 11.83
CA ALA A 40 -9.67 4.19 10.69
C ALA A 40 -8.39 3.39 10.92
N THR A 41 -7.90 2.76 9.87
CA THR A 41 -6.64 2.02 9.84
C THR A 41 -5.78 2.55 8.72
N LYS A 42 -4.50 2.75 9.01
CA LYS A 42 -3.51 3.20 8.03
C LYS A 42 -2.42 2.16 7.90
N ILE A 43 -2.12 1.80 6.67
CA ILE A 43 -1.08 0.83 6.29
C ILE A 43 0.01 1.59 5.57
N ASN A 44 1.27 1.31 5.93
CA ASN A 44 2.42 1.75 5.17
C ASN A 44 3.34 0.55 4.94
N CYS A 45 3.79 0.32 3.71
CA CYS A 45 4.67 -0.79 3.34
C CYS A 45 5.69 -0.34 2.28
N LYS A 46 6.87 -0.95 2.30
CA LYS A 46 7.79 -0.92 1.16
C LYS A 46 7.40 -2.02 0.18
N VAL A 47 7.15 -1.65 -1.08
CA VAL A 47 6.80 -2.58 -2.16
C VAL A 47 7.95 -2.65 -3.15
N GLU A 48 8.45 -3.84 -3.40
CA GLU A 48 9.46 -4.12 -4.41
C GLU A 48 8.82 -4.91 -5.55
N LEU A 49 8.93 -4.40 -6.77
CA LEU A 49 8.38 -5.01 -7.97
C LEU A 49 9.52 -5.32 -8.93
N GLU A 50 9.77 -6.60 -9.15
CA GLU A 50 10.82 -7.11 -10.02
C GLU A 50 10.22 -7.68 -11.30
N VAL A 51 10.76 -7.32 -12.45
CA VAL A 51 10.24 -7.73 -13.76
C VAL A 51 11.26 -8.67 -14.43
N PRO A 52 11.25 -9.98 -14.13
CA PRO A 52 12.26 -10.89 -14.67
C PRO A 52 12.17 -11.05 -16.19
N GLN A 53 10.97 -10.90 -16.76
CA GLN A 53 10.71 -11.00 -18.20
C GLN A 53 9.48 -10.18 -18.61
N LEU A 54 9.26 -10.03 -19.92
CA LEU A 54 8.11 -9.31 -20.46
C LEU A 54 6.79 -9.91 -19.93
N CYS A 55 5.82 -9.06 -19.60
CA CYS A 55 4.49 -9.43 -19.10
C CYS A 55 4.45 -10.27 -17.80
N SER A 56 5.55 -10.31 -17.03
CA SER A 56 5.61 -11.02 -15.75
C SER A 56 6.35 -10.18 -14.72
N PHE A 57 5.81 -10.07 -13.51
CA PHE A 57 6.48 -9.41 -12.40
C PHE A 57 6.23 -10.13 -11.08
N VAL A 58 7.20 -10.03 -10.17
CA VAL A 58 7.12 -10.49 -8.79
C VAL A 58 7.00 -9.26 -7.90
N MET A 59 5.93 -9.19 -7.12
CA MET A 59 5.72 -8.13 -6.13
C MET A 59 5.99 -8.69 -4.74
N ARG A 60 6.87 -8.03 -3.98
CA ARG A 60 7.16 -8.35 -2.59
C ARG A 60 6.84 -7.13 -1.74
N THR A 61 6.25 -7.37 -0.58
CA THR A 61 6.04 -6.30 0.41
C THR A 61 6.90 -6.55 1.64
N SER A 62 7.38 -5.47 2.25
CA SER A 62 8.26 -5.52 3.41
C SER A 62 8.13 -4.23 4.21
N GLN A 63 8.70 -4.20 5.42
CA GLN A 63 8.70 -3.00 6.27
C GLN A 63 7.29 -2.44 6.50
N CYS A 64 6.30 -3.34 6.57
CA CYS A 64 4.92 -2.96 6.74
C CYS A 64 4.64 -2.49 8.17
N THR A 65 3.82 -1.46 8.32
CA THR A 65 3.30 -0.97 9.60
C THR A 65 1.80 -0.81 9.52
N LEU A 66 1.11 -1.21 10.59
CA LEU A 66 -0.32 -1.04 10.76
C LEU A 66 -0.57 -0.03 11.88
N LYS A 67 -1.39 0.98 11.59
CA LYS A 67 -1.82 1.98 12.55
C LYS A 67 -3.33 2.02 12.64
N GLU A 68 -3.85 2.34 13.82
CA GLU A 68 -5.27 2.52 14.08
C GLU A 68 -5.54 3.89 14.72
N VAL A 69 -6.75 4.39 14.52
CA VAL A 69 -7.26 5.56 15.22
C VAL A 69 -7.30 5.31 16.72
N TYR A 70 -6.86 6.28 17.50
CA TYR A 70 -7.04 6.29 18.97
C TYR A 70 -7.73 7.56 19.48
N GLY A 71 -8.03 8.50 18.60
CA GLY A 71 -8.72 9.74 18.92
C GLY A 71 -8.76 10.67 17.71
N PHE A 72 -9.37 11.83 17.91
CA PHE A 72 -9.41 12.91 16.93
C PHE A 72 -8.88 14.18 17.57
N ASN A 73 -8.15 14.99 16.80
CA ASN A 73 -7.76 16.32 17.26
C ASN A 73 -8.97 17.28 17.20
N PRO A 74 -8.88 18.51 17.76
CA PRO A 74 -9.97 19.49 17.70
C PRO A 74 -10.40 19.88 16.27
N GLU A 75 -9.56 19.65 15.27
CA GLU A 75 -9.83 19.89 13.85
C GLU A 75 -10.54 18.69 13.19
N GLY A 76 -10.80 17.62 13.93
CA GLY A 76 -11.44 16.38 13.43
C GLY A 76 -10.49 15.45 12.67
N LYS A 77 -9.18 15.70 12.69
CA LYS A 77 -8.17 14.82 12.09
C LYS A 77 -7.93 13.60 12.97
N ALA A 78 -7.93 12.43 12.35
CA ALA A 78 -7.62 11.17 13.00
C ALA A 78 -6.19 11.17 13.59
N LEU A 79 -6.09 10.86 14.88
CA LEU A 79 -4.85 10.59 15.57
C LEU A 79 -4.60 9.08 15.53
N MET A 80 -3.47 8.69 14.96
CA MET A 80 -3.16 7.30 14.61
C MET A 80 -1.98 6.78 15.45
N LYS A 81 -2.08 5.56 15.99
CA LYS A 81 -1.01 4.88 16.73
C LYS A 81 -0.69 3.53 16.10
N LYS A 82 0.55 3.04 16.25
CA LYS A 82 0.93 1.68 15.82
C LYS A 82 0.07 0.67 16.59
N THR A 83 -0.52 -0.29 15.89
CA THR A 83 -1.33 -1.33 16.53
C THR A 83 -0.43 -2.33 17.25
N LYS A 84 -0.97 -3.02 18.27
CA LYS A 84 -0.22 -4.06 19.00
C LYS A 84 0.17 -5.25 18.11
N ASN A 85 -0.64 -5.55 17.09
CA ASN A 85 -0.42 -6.64 16.13
C ASN A 85 0.33 -6.21 14.86
N SER A 86 0.91 -5.01 14.82
CA SER A 86 1.56 -4.51 13.60
C SER A 86 2.77 -5.36 13.16
N ASP A 87 3.45 -6.06 14.06
CA ASP A 87 4.61 -6.90 13.70
C ASP A 87 4.16 -8.26 13.13
N GLU A 88 3.05 -8.82 13.64
CA GLU A 88 2.38 -9.99 13.05
C GLU A 88 1.84 -9.65 11.65
N PHE A 89 1.23 -8.47 11.50
CA PHE A 89 0.80 -7.94 10.21
C PHE A 89 1.99 -7.82 9.24
N ALA A 90 3.11 -7.25 9.68
CA ALA A 90 4.31 -7.14 8.85
C ALA A 90 4.82 -8.51 8.37
N THR A 91 4.80 -9.49 9.27
CA THR A 91 5.19 -10.88 8.98
C THR A 91 4.24 -11.54 7.99
N ALA A 92 2.93 -11.30 8.10
CA ALA A 92 1.93 -11.84 7.18
C ALA A 92 2.08 -11.25 5.77
N MET A 93 2.40 -9.95 5.68
CA MET A 93 2.57 -9.24 4.41
C MET A 93 3.87 -9.61 3.67
N SER A 94 4.90 -10.04 4.40
CA SER A 94 6.19 -10.43 3.82
C SER A 94 6.27 -11.89 3.34
N ARG A 95 5.16 -12.63 3.43
CA ARG A 95 5.04 -14.00 2.91
C ARG A 95 4.64 -13.98 1.44
#